data_AF-A0A2I0NY67-F1
#
_entry.id   AF-A0A2I0NY67-F1
#
_cell.length_a   1.000
_cell.length_b   1.000
_cell.length_c   1.000
_cell.angle_alpha   90.00
_cell.angle_beta   90.00
_cell.angle_gamma   90.00
#
_symmetry.space_group_name_H-M   'P 1'
#
loop_
_entity.id
_entity.type
_entity.pdbx_description
1 polymer ?
#
loop_
_entity_poly.entity_id
_entity_poly.type
_entity_poly.pdbx_seq_one_letter_code
_entity_poly.pdbx_strand_id
1 'polypeptide(L)'
;MLEIQSLRNELHRFIERTNQIHINAIVSDLKNEYTGLISKHHMEQAHECLSHQMVHDCSMYDSCFQVFFDFLTSTSKHIKDGQITEEIVSSYVTQLEELKKKGPFEKCEICFGEVYRLFEK
;
A
#
# COMPACT_ATOMS: atom_id res chain seq x y z
N MET A 1 -32.30 -38.05 28.66
CA MET A 1 -30.95 -38.44 28.17
C MET A 1 -30.58 -37.73 26.87
N LEU A 2 -31.52 -37.58 25.91
CA LEU A 2 -31.30 -36.85 24.65
C LEU A 2 -31.02 -35.34 24.81
N GLU A 3 -31.69 -34.67 25.76
CA GLU A 3 -31.52 -33.21 25.96
C GLU A 3 -30.12 -32.82 26.43
N ILE A 4 -29.51 -33.60 27.33
CA ILE A 4 -28.12 -33.38 27.78
C ILE A 4 -27.14 -33.51 26.61
N GLN A 5 -27.42 -34.44 25.69
CA GLN A 5 -26.58 -34.67 24.52
C GLN A 5 -26.75 -33.55 23.49
N SER A 6 -27.99 -33.03 23.33
CA SER A 6 -28.27 -31.84 22.52
C SER A 6 -27.56 -30.60 23.06
N LEU A 7 -27.68 -30.35 24.37
CA LEU A 7 -27.05 -29.21 25.03
C LEU A 7 -25.52 -29.24 24.89
N ARG A 8 -24.92 -30.43 25.00
CA ARG A 8 -23.47 -30.64 24.80
C ARG A 8 -23.05 -30.30 23.37
N ASN A 9 -23.83 -30.70 22.37
CA ASN A 9 -23.54 -30.39 20.97
C ASN A 9 -23.69 -28.89 20.67
N GLU A 10 -24.69 -28.23 21.25
CA GLU A 10 -24.85 -26.77 21.14
C GLU A 10 -23.67 -26.02 21.78
N LEU A 11 -23.23 -26.47 22.97
CA LEU A 11 -22.07 -25.91 23.64
C LEU A 11 -20.78 -26.07 22.82
N HIS A 12 -20.53 -27.24 22.23
CA HIS A 12 -19.39 -27.44 21.35
C HIS A 12 -19.42 -26.50 20.14
N ARG A 13 -20.56 -26.38 19.45
CA ARG A 13 -20.70 -25.45 18.32
C ARG A 13 -20.51 -23.99 18.74
N PHE A 14 -20.99 -23.63 19.93
CA PHE A 14 -20.79 -22.28 20.48
C PHE A 14 -19.30 -22.00 20.74
N ILE A 15 -18.59 -22.94 21.36
CA ILE A 15 -17.15 -22.84 21.61
C ILE A 15 -16.39 -22.73 20.29
N GLU A 16 -16.70 -23.58 19.30
CA GLU A 16 -16.07 -23.54 17.98
C GLU A 16 -16.26 -22.19 17.29
N ARG A 17 -17.48 -21.65 17.27
CA ARG A 17 -17.77 -20.32 16.69
C ARG A 17 -17.06 -19.20 17.44
N THR A 18 -17.07 -19.25 18.77
CA THR A 18 -16.42 -18.24 19.61
C THR A 18 -14.91 -18.23 19.35
N ASN A 19 -14.29 -19.41 19.28
CA ASN A 19 -12.88 -19.54 18.93
C ASN A 19 -12.59 -18.99 17.53
N GLN A 20 -13.41 -19.31 16.53
CA GLN A 20 -13.24 -18.76 15.18
C GLN A 20 -13.33 -17.22 15.17
N ILE A 21 -14.30 -16.64 15.89
CA ILE A 21 -14.45 -15.18 16.00
C ILE A 21 -13.20 -14.56 16.64
N HIS A 22 -12.71 -15.14 17.74
CA HIS A 22 -11.50 -14.64 18.41
C HIS A 22 -10.26 -14.72 17.52
N ILE A 23 -10.05 -15.84 16.84
CA ILE A 23 -8.92 -15.99 15.92
C ILE A 23 -9.02 -15.01 14.77
N ASN A 24 -10.21 -14.84 14.18
CA ASN A 24 -10.42 -13.89 13.09
C ASN A 24 -10.17 -12.44 13.53
N ALA A 25 -10.56 -12.08 14.75
CA ALA A 25 -10.27 -10.77 15.32
C ALA A 25 -8.76 -10.55 15.47
N ILE A 26 -8.04 -11.50 16.09
CA ILE A 26 -6.58 -11.42 16.25
C ILE A 26 -5.87 -11.31 14.90
N VAL A 27 -6.27 -12.13 13.91
CA VAL A 27 -5.70 -12.09 12.56
C VAL A 27 -5.97 -10.74 11.88
N SER A 28 -7.18 -10.20 12.04
CA SER A 28 -7.54 -8.88 11.51
C SER A 28 -6.70 -7.77 12.15
N ASP A 29 -6.52 -7.80 13.46
CA ASP A 29 -5.74 -6.80 14.20
C ASP A 29 -4.26 -6.86 13.79
N LEU A 30 -3.68 -8.07 13.72
CA LEU A 30 -2.32 -8.27 13.22
C LEU A 30 -2.17 -7.75 11.79
N LYS A 31 -3.11 -8.07 10.89
CA LYS A 31 -3.09 -7.56 9.52
C LYS A 31 -3.09 -6.03 9.50
N ASN A 32 -3.93 -5.39 10.31
CA ASN A 32 -4.02 -3.94 10.37
C ASN A 32 -2.72 -3.30 10.89
N GLU A 33 -2.15 -3.83 11.98
CA GLU A 33 -0.90 -3.31 12.56
C GLU A 33 0.28 -3.46 11.59
N TYR A 34 0.47 -4.66 11.02
CA TYR A 34 1.55 -4.91 10.07
C TYR A 34 1.41 -4.06 8.81
N THR A 35 0.19 -3.94 8.28
CA THR A 35 -0.02 -3.13 7.08
C THR A 35 0.23 -1.65 7.35
N GLY A 36 -0.12 -1.15 8.54
CA GLY A 36 0.23 0.21 8.96
C GLY A 36 1.74 0.43 9.00
N LEU A 37 2.48 -0.49 9.60
CA LEU A 37 3.95 -0.43 9.67
C LEU A 37 4.61 -0.49 8.29
N ILE A 38 4.17 -1.43 7.44
CA ILE A 38 4.68 -1.59 6.07
C ILE A 38 4.40 -0.32 5.26
N SER A 39 3.17 0.19 5.31
CA SER A 39 2.78 1.41 4.57
C SER A 39 3.62 2.61 5.01
N LYS A 40 3.79 2.79 6.32
CA LYS A 40 4.63 3.88 6.87
C LYS A 40 6.08 3.75 6.42
N HIS A 41 6.65 2.55 6.53
CA HIS A 41 8.03 2.31 6.11
C HIS A 41 8.23 2.56 4.60
N HIS A 42 7.28 2.14 3.77
CA HIS A 42 7.30 2.44 2.33
C HIS A 42 7.26 3.94 2.06
N MET A 43 6.44 4.70 2.77
CA MET A 43 6.37 6.17 2.63
C MET A 43 7.66 6.85 3.07
N GLU A 44 8.27 6.42 4.19
CA GLU A 44 9.56 6.94 4.66
C GLU A 44 10.68 6.66 3.63
N GLN A 45 10.75 5.44 3.10
CA GLN A 45 11.71 5.11 2.04
C GLN A 45 11.48 5.92 0.76
N ALA A 46 10.23 6.10 0.35
CA ALA A 46 9.89 6.90 -0.83
C ALA A 46 10.33 8.35 -0.64
N HIS A 47 10.04 8.94 0.53
CA HIS A 47 10.49 10.29 0.89
C HIS A 47 12.02 10.40 0.81
N GLU A 48 12.75 9.52 1.50
CA GLU A 48 14.22 9.53 1.52
C GLU A 48 14.82 9.34 0.12
N CYS A 49 14.29 8.41 -0.68
CA CYS A 49 14.80 8.18 -2.02
C CYS A 49 14.57 9.39 -2.92
N LEU A 50 13.36 9.95 -2.93
CA LEU A 50 13.08 11.15 -3.72
C LEU A 50 13.93 12.33 -3.25
N SER A 51 14.08 12.51 -1.94
CA SER A 51 14.83 13.63 -1.38
C SER A 51 16.34 13.54 -1.60
N HIS A 52 16.89 12.38 -1.98
CA HIS A 52 18.33 12.23 -2.24
C HIS A 52 18.66 12.07 -3.72
N GLN A 53 17.75 11.48 -4.51
CA GLN A 53 18.03 11.08 -5.88
C GLN A 53 17.42 12.05 -6.92
N MET A 54 16.48 12.90 -6.53
CA MET A 54 15.96 13.92 -7.43
C MET A 54 16.96 15.06 -7.67
N VAL A 55 16.86 15.71 -8.83
CA VAL A 55 17.74 16.81 -9.21
C VAL A 55 17.45 18.05 -8.36
N HIS A 56 18.26 18.31 -7.34
CA HIS A 56 18.09 19.43 -6.42
C HIS A 56 18.23 20.82 -7.06
N ASP A 57 19.07 20.96 -8.08
CA ASP A 57 19.23 22.21 -8.85
C ASP A 57 18.20 22.29 -10.00
N CYS A 58 16.93 22.10 -9.64
CA CYS A 58 15.79 22.16 -10.52
C CYS A 58 14.77 23.16 -9.95
N SER A 59 14.36 24.13 -10.77
CA SER A 59 13.35 25.13 -10.38
C SER A 59 11.97 24.53 -10.07
N MET A 60 11.73 23.28 -10.48
CA MET A 60 10.50 22.55 -10.23
C MET A 60 10.63 21.51 -9.11
N TYR A 61 11.77 21.45 -8.40
CA TYR A 61 12.06 20.39 -7.42
C TYR A 61 10.90 20.17 -6.44
N ASP A 62 10.44 21.21 -5.74
CA ASP A 62 9.37 21.08 -4.74
C ASP A 62 8.05 20.59 -5.36
N SER A 63 7.73 21.07 -6.56
CA SER A 63 6.50 20.65 -7.27
C SER A 63 6.59 19.20 -7.74
N CYS A 64 7.71 18.80 -8.31
CA CYS A 64 7.95 17.42 -8.72
C CYS A 64 7.98 16.49 -7.51
N PHE A 65 8.64 16.88 -6.42
CA PHE A 65 8.72 16.11 -5.19
C PHE A 65 7.33 15.84 -4.64
N GLN A 66 6.50 16.88 -4.52
CA GLN A 66 5.12 16.73 -4.05
C GLN A 66 4.31 15.80 -4.96
N VAL A 67 4.35 16.00 -6.28
CA VAL A 67 3.61 15.17 -7.25
C VAL A 67 4.02 13.69 -7.16
N PHE A 68 5.32 13.41 -7.09
CA PHE A 68 5.83 12.06 -7.02
C PHE A 68 5.59 11.40 -5.67
N PHE A 69 5.74 12.15 -4.59
CA PHE A 69 5.46 11.66 -3.25
C PHE A 69 3.97 11.35 -3.07
N ASP A 70 3.08 12.21 -3.57
CA ASP A 70 1.63 11.97 -3.56
C ASP A 70 1.27 10.73 -4.42
N PHE A 71 1.90 10.57 -5.58
CA PHE A 71 1.74 9.39 -6.43
C PHE A 71 2.13 8.10 -5.69
N LEU A 72 3.34 8.02 -5.13
CA LEU A 72 3.82 6.84 -4.38
C LEU A 72 3.01 6.58 -3.09
N THR A 73 2.48 7.63 -2.47
CA THR A 73 1.58 7.50 -1.32
C THR A 73 0.23 6.92 -1.75
N SER A 74 -0.26 7.30 -2.93
CA SER A 74 -1.53 6.79 -3.46
C SER A 74 -1.49 5.30 -3.79
N THR A 75 -0.36 4.79 -4.31
CA THR A 75 -0.17 3.36 -4.61
C THR A 75 -0.17 2.51 -3.34
N SER A 76 0.35 3.07 -2.24
CA SER A 76 0.40 2.41 -0.93
C SER A 76 -0.98 2.15 -0.31
N LYS A 77 -2.05 2.80 -0.80
CA LYS A 77 -3.42 2.56 -0.30
C LYS A 77 -3.88 1.11 -0.53
N HIS A 78 -3.44 0.48 -1.62
CA HIS A 78 -3.81 -0.89 -1.96
C HIS A 78 -3.14 -1.95 -1.09
N ILE A 79 -2.05 -1.60 -0.40
CA ILE A 79 -1.39 -2.48 0.58
C ILE A 79 -2.37 -2.79 1.72
N LYS A 80 -3.14 -1.80 2.16
CA LYS A 80 -4.15 -1.93 3.23
C LYS A 80 -5.29 -2.87 2.87
N ASP A 81 -5.77 -2.76 1.64
CA ASP A 81 -6.91 -3.55 1.18
C ASP A 81 -6.48 -4.98 0.80
N GLY A 82 -5.17 -5.21 0.60
CA GLY A 82 -4.59 -6.52 0.29
C GLY A 82 -4.98 -7.03 -1.10
N GLN A 83 -5.44 -6.15 -1.98
CA GLN A 83 -5.81 -6.45 -3.35
C GLN A 83 -5.00 -5.58 -4.30
N ILE A 84 -4.01 -6.19 -4.93
CA ILE A 84 -3.25 -5.61 -6.04
C ILE A 84 -3.60 -6.46 -7.26
N THR A 85 -4.37 -5.88 -8.19
CA THR A 85 -4.72 -6.54 -9.44
C THR A 85 -3.90 -5.95 -10.60
N GLU A 86 -3.80 -6.67 -11.70
CA GLU A 86 -3.09 -6.19 -12.89
C GLU A 86 -3.71 -4.90 -13.45
N GLU A 87 -5.03 -4.71 -13.32
CA GLU A 87 -5.72 -3.49 -13.73
C GLU A 87 -5.30 -2.29 -12.88
N ILE A 88 -5.13 -2.49 -11.56
CA ILE A 88 -4.64 -1.44 -10.66
C ILE A 88 -3.23 -1.04 -11.03
N VAL A 89 -2.35 -2.02 -11.26
CA VAL A 89 -0.95 -1.78 -11.68
C VAL A 89 -0.91 -1.04 -13.02
N SER A 90 -1.68 -1.51 -14.01
CA SER A 90 -1.76 -0.89 -15.34
C SER A 90 -2.28 0.55 -15.29
N SER A 91 -3.25 0.83 -14.41
CA SER A 91 -3.75 2.18 -14.17
C SER A 91 -2.66 3.12 -13.65
N TYR A 92 -1.85 2.67 -12.69
CA TYR A 92 -0.74 3.49 -12.16
C TYR A 92 0.36 3.72 -13.19
N VAL A 93 0.71 2.71 -13.99
CA VAL A 93 1.65 2.88 -15.11
C VAL A 93 1.13 3.93 -16.10
N THR A 94 -0.16 3.87 -16.43
CA THR A 94 -0.80 4.84 -17.33
C THR A 94 -0.75 6.26 -16.75
N GLN A 95 -1.07 6.42 -15.46
CA GLN A 95 -0.99 7.71 -14.77
C GLN A 95 0.44 8.27 -14.77
N LEU A 96 1.45 7.43 -14.56
CA LEU A 96 2.85 7.84 -14.56
C LEU A 96 3.31 8.28 -15.97
N GLU A 97 2.89 7.57 -17.01
CA GLU A 97 3.10 7.96 -18.42
C GLU A 97 2.42 9.31 -18.74
N GLU A 98 1.21 9.55 -18.23
CA GLU A 98 0.54 10.85 -18.40
C GLU A 98 1.24 11.99 -17.66
N LEU A 99 1.79 11.73 -16.47
CA LEU A 99 2.63 12.70 -15.76
C LEU A 99 3.90 13.01 -16.57
N LYS A 100 4.53 11.99 -17.15
CA LYS A 100 5.73 12.15 -17.99
C LYS A 100 5.48 13.04 -19.20
N LYS A 101 4.34 12.87 -19.88
CA LYS A 101 3.94 13.71 -21.04
C LYS A 101 3.79 15.20 -20.71
N LYS A 102 3.56 15.55 -19.44
CA LYS A 102 3.44 16.94 -18.96
C LYS A 102 4.80 17.55 -18.58
N GLY A 103 5.88 16.76 -18.58
CA GLY A 103 7.23 17.19 -18.29
C GLY A 103 7.84 18.01 -19.43
N PRO A 104 8.31 19.26 -19.19
CA PRO A 104 8.83 20.11 -20.26
C PRO A 104 10.33 19.93 -20.58
N PHE A 105 11.08 19.14 -19.80
CA PHE A 105 12.55 19.16 -19.83
C PHE A 105 13.20 17.79 -19.66
N GLU A 106 14.41 17.64 -20.21
CA GLU A 106 15.26 16.44 -20.09
C GLU A 106 15.62 16.11 -18.62
N LYS A 107 15.81 17.12 -17.76
CA LYS A 107 15.99 16.94 -16.31
C LYS A 107 14.81 16.24 -15.64
N CYS A 108 13.61 16.27 -16.23
CA CYS A 108 12.47 15.54 -15.73
C CYS A 108 12.67 14.02 -15.91
N GLU A 109 13.39 13.56 -16.93
CA GLU A 109 13.61 12.13 -17.17
C GLU A 109 14.37 11.45 -16.03
N ILE A 110 15.32 12.14 -15.41
CA ILE A 110 16.05 11.65 -14.23
C ILE A 110 15.07 11.44 -13.07
N CYS A 111 14.24 12.45 -12.77
CA CYS A 111 13.26 12.34 -11.69
C CYS A 111 12.20 11.27 -11.97
N PHE A 112 11.72 11.15 -13.21
CA PHE A 112 10.81 10.07 -13.60
C PHE A 112 11.47 8.70 -13.46
N GLY A 113 12.74 8.56 -13.86
CA GLY A 113 13.51 7.32 -13.72
C GLY A 113 13.57 6.84 -12.27
N GLU A 114 13.79 7.76 -11.31
CA GLU A 114 13.76 7.41 -9.89
C GLU A 114 12.38 6.97 -9.41
N VAL A 115 11.31 7.59 -9.92
CA VAL A 115 9.93 7.20 -9.58
C VAL A 115 9.59 5.83 -10.16
N TYR A 116 9.97 5.55 -11.41
CA TYR A 116 9.80 4.22 -12.03
C TYR A 116 10.56 3.15 -11.23
N ARG A 117 11.82 3.43 -10.85
CA ARG A 117 12.63 2.52 -10.02
C ARG A 117 11.97 2.23 -8.67
N LEU A 118 11.31 3.21 -8.06
CA LEU A 118 10.60 3.03 -6.79
C LEU A 118 9.27 2.31 -6.96
N PHE A 119 8.61 2.46 -8.11
CA PHE A 119 7.34 1.80 -8.41
C PHE A 119 7.51 0.33 -8.82
N GLU A 120 8.60 -0.01 -9.51
CA GLU A 120 8.89 -1.37 -9.98
C GLU A 120 9.57 -2.27 -8.93
N LYS A 121 9.85 -1.73 -7.72
CA LYS A 121 10.53 -2.43 -6.63
C LYS A 121 9.55 -3.22 -5.76
#